data_AF-A0A5S5BXQ2-F1
#
_entry.id   AF-A0A5S5BXQ2-F1
#
_cell.length_a   1.000
_cell.length_b   1.000
_cell.length_c   1.000
_cell.angle_alpha   90.00
_cell.angle_beta   90.00
_cell.angle_gamma   90.00
#
_symmetry.space_group_name_H-M   'P 1'
#
loop_
_entity.id
_entity.type
_entity.pdbx_description
1 polymer ?
#
loop_
_entity_poly.entity_id
_entity_poly.type
_entity_poly.pdbx_seq_one_letter_code
_entity_poly.pdbx_strand_id
1 'polypeptide(L)'
;MKILYKSRLLRNNLVTGVFFTLLGMIGFALHTSNLFSSYLVVMGVIYIIVYAVMKSKGYVSIENGVFTKNTGFFKQINVKDIQKVMMFKDSYRIDSPKKTITLYKSSIHHNSELVLLDFFKQLQLAPNEHVLKKVG
;
A
#
# COMPACT_ATOMS: atom_id res chain seq x y z
N MET A 1 -6.31 -8.31 -11.78
CA MET A 1 -6.76 -6.93 -11.48
C MET A 1 -5.80 -6.28 -10.49
N LYS A 2 -5.56 -4.96 -10.57
CA LYS A 2 -4.67 -4.23 -9.66
C LYS A 2 -5.34 -2.97 -9.11
N ILE A 3 -5.22 -2.75 -7.80
CA ILE A 3 -5.60 -1.50 -7.12
C ILE A 3 -4.33 -0.71 -6.88
N LEU A 4 -4.28 0.52 -7.39
CA LEU A 4 -3.07 1.32 -7.33
C LEU A 4 -2.93 2.06 -6.00
N TYR A 5 -1.67 2.35 -5.65
CA TYR A 5 -1.36 3.26 -4.56
C TYR A 5 -1.77 4.69 -4.90
N LYS A 6 -2.17 5.44 -3.89
CA LYS A 6 -2.41 6.88 -4.01
C LYS A 6 -1.15 7.60 -4.51
N SER A 7 -1.31 8.45 -5.53
CA SER A 7 -0.18 9.13 -6.20
C SER A 7 0.68 9.97 -5.25
N ARG A 8 0.07 10.52 -4.19
CA ARG A 8 0.79 11.26 -3.14
C ARG A 8 1.80 10.36 -2.41
N LEU A 9 1.45 9.12 -2.07
CA LEU A 9 2.37 8.20 -1.39
C LEU A 9 3.53 7.79 -2.29
N LEU A 10 3.25 7.51 -3.56
CA LEU A 10 4.28 7.23 -4.55
C LEU A 10 5.25 8.42 -4.70
N ARG A 11 4.71 9.63 -4.86
CA ARG A 11 5.52 10.84 -4.96
C ARG A 11 6.35 11.09 -3.70
N ASN A 12 5.79 10.88 -2.51
CA ASN A 12 6.53 11.08 -1.26
C ASN A 12 7.74 10.14 -1.18
N ASN A 13 7.58 8.83 -1.45
CA ASN A 13 8.71 7.90 -1.44
C ASN A 13 9.79 8.29 -2.47
N LEU A 14 9.38 8.71 -3.68
CA LEU A 14 10.33 9.14 -4.71
C LEU A 14 11.08 10.41 -4.29
N VAL A 15 10.37 11.44 -3.82
CA VAL A 15 10.98 12.72 -3.41
C VAL A 15 11.90 12.51 -2.22
N THR A 16 11.48 11.75 -1.20
CA THR A 16 12.31 11.40 -0.04
C THR A 16 13.55 10.61 -0.47
N GLY A 17 13.40 9.64 -1.38
CA GLY A 17 14.53 8.87 -1.89
C GLY A 17 15.54 9.70 -2.65
N VAL A 18 15.08 10.55 -3.57
CA VAL A 18 15.94 11.49 -4.32
C VAL A 18 16.62 12.48 -3.37
N PHE A 19 15.88 13.05 -2.43
CA PHE A 19 16.40 13.99 -1.44
C PHE A 19 17.55 13.40 -0.62
N PHE A 20 17.36 12.23 -0.02
CA PHE A 20 18.42 11.59 0.78
C PHE A 20 19.60 11.13 -0.06
N THR A 21 19.35 10.65 -1.28
CA THR A 21 20.41 10.27 -2.21
C THR A 21 21.30 11.47 -2.56
N LEU A 22 20.69 12.60 -2.94
CA LEU A 22 21.41 13.83 -3.26
C LEU A 22 22.16 14.39 -2.05
N LEU A 23 21.53 14.39 -0.87
CA LEU A 23 22.17 14.88 0.35
C LEU A 23 23.41 14.04 0.73
N GLY A 24 23.30 12.72 0.62
CA GLY A 24 24.44 11.82 0.83
C GLY A 24 25.55 12.02 -0.21
N MET A 25 25.20 12.22 -1.49
CA MET A 25 26.16 12.52 -2.56
C MET A 25 26.90 13.85 -2.33
N ILE A 26 26.21 14.89 -1.85
CA ILE A 26 26.84 16.16 -1.47
C ILE A 26 27.84 15.96 -0.33
N GLY A 27 27.50 15.13 0.66
CA GLY A 27 28.43 14.76 1.74
C GLY A 27 29.72 14.12 1.22
N PHE A 28 29.61 13.22 0.23
CA PHE A 28 30.79 12.67 -0.44
C PHE A 28 31.59 13.72 -1.21
N ALA A 29 30.92 14.61 -1.95
CA ALA A 29 31.58 15.66 -2.74
C ALA A 29 32.33 16.69 -1.88
N LEU A 30 31.87 16.95 -0.66
CA LEU A 30 32.50 17.87 0.29
C LEU A 30 33.63 17.22 1.11
N HIS A 31 34.05 15.99 0.76
CA HIS A 31 35.01 15.20 1.52
C HIS A 31 34.66 15.01 3.01
N THR A 32 33.39 15.20 3.38
CA THR A 32 32.86 14.86 4.71
C THR A 32 32.44 13.39 4.78
N SER A 33 33.03 12.56 3.91
CA SER A 33 32.72 11.16 3.71
C SER A 33 32.91 10.38 5.01
N ASN A 34 31.81 10.16 5.69
CA ASN A 34 31.71 9.42 6.94
C ASN A 34 30.55 8.42 6.83
N LEU A 35 30.41 7.56 7.83
CA LEU A 35 29.32 6.57 7.89
C LEU A 35 27.93 7.19 7.70
N PHE A 36 27.76 8.47 8.06
CA PHE A 36 26.51 9.20 7.90
C PHE A 36 26.15 9.47 6.43
N SER A 37 27.11 9.92 5.61
CA SER A 37 26.89 10.12 4.17
C SER A 37 26.53 8.82 3.45
N SER A 38 27.23 7.73 3.78
CA SER A 38 26.91 6.38 3.27
C SER A 38 25.49 5.94 3.68
N TYR A 39 25.12 6.15 4.95
CA TYR A 39 23.78 5.84 5.44
C TYR A 39 22.69 6.62 4.69
N LEU A 40 22.89 7.91 4.43
CA LEU A 40 21.94 8.73 3.67
C LEU A 40 21.73 8.22 2.25
N VAL A 41 22.80 7.85 1.54
CA VAL A 41 22.69 7.28 0.19
C VAL A 41 21.93 5.95 0.23
N VAL A 42 22.29 5.06 1.15
CA VAL A 42 21.60 3.75 1.30
C VAL A 42 20.10 3.95 1.57
N MET A 43 19.75 4.86 2.48
CA MET A 43 18.35 5.17 2.78
C MET A 43 17.64 5.76 1.56
N GLY A 44 18.29 6.67 0.83
CA GLY A 44 17.76 7.24 -0.41
C GLY A 44 17.44 6.17 -1.46
N VAL A 45 18.37 5.25 -1.69
CA VAL A 45 18.21 4.11 -2.61
C VAL A 45 17.06 3.20 -2.17
N ILE A 46 16.95 2.89 -0.87
CA ILE A 46 15.84 2.08 -0.34
C ILE A 46 14.48 2.73 -0.66
N TYR A 47 14.33 4.03 -0.44
CA TYR A 47 13.08 4.74 -0.75
C TYR A 47 12.73 4.72 -2.24
N ILE A 48 13.73 4.82 -3.13
CA ILE A 48 13.54 4.70 -4.58
C ILE A 48 13.11 3.28 -4.96
N ILE A 49 13.72 2.26 -4.36
CA ILE A 49 13.33 0.85 -4.57
C ILE A 49 11.88 0.64 -4.09
N VAL A 50 11.52 1.14 -2.92
CA VAL A 50 10.15 1.06 -2.38
C VAL A 50 9.16 1.73 -3.35
N TYR A 51 9.47 2.90 -3.89
CA TYR A 51 8.67 3.55 -4.92
C TYR A 51 8.47 2.66 -6.15
N ALA A 52 9.55 2.07 -6.68
CA ALA A 52 9.50 1.23 -7.88
C ALA A 52 8.64 -0.03 -7.66
N VAL A 53 8.81 -0.69 -6.51
CA VAL A 53 8.03 -1.88 -6.13
C VAL A 53 6.55 -1.52 -5.96
N MET A 54 6.23 -0.45 -5.23
CA MET A 54 4.85 0.01 -5.03
C MET A 54 4.17 0.37 -6.36
N LYS A 55 4.90 1.03 -7.27
CA LYS A 55 4.38 1.39 -8.60
C LYS A 55 4.10 0.17 -9.46
N SER A 56 4.98 -0.84 -9.42
CA SER A 56 4.84 -2.06 -10.24
C SER A 56 3.77 -3.03 -9.73
N LYS A 57 3.76 -3.28 -8.42
CA LYS A 57 2.84 -4.25 -7.79
C LYS A 57 1.46 -3.66 -7.48
N GLY A 58 1.34 -2.34 -7.38
CA GLY A 58 0.13 -1.69 -6.86
C GLY A 58 -0.05 -1.96 -5.36
N TYR A 59 -1.12 -1.43 -4.77
CA TYR A 59 -1.46 -1.65 -3.35
C TYR A 59 -2.10 -3.02 -3.11
N VAL A 60 -2.97 -3.43 -4.02
CA VAL A 60 -3.59 -4.76 -4.03
C VAL A 60 -3.46 -5.36 -5.41
N SER A 61 -3.09 -6.63 -5.49
CA SER A 61 -3.16 -7.42 -6.71
C SER A 61 -4.10 -8.60 -6.51
N ILE A 62 -4.96 -8.84 -7.48
CA ILE A 62 -5.85 -10.00 -7.55
C ILE A 62 -5.44 -10.78 -8.80
N GLU A 63 -4.75 -11.89 -8.59
CA GLU A 63 -4.15 -12.72 -9.65
C GLU A 63 -4.40 -14.18 -9.30
N ASN A 64 -4.84 -14.99 -10.27
CA ASN A 64 -5.13 -16.43 -10.11
C ASN A 64 -6.01 -16.78 -8.90
N GLY A 65 -7.00 -15.93 -8.59
CA GLY A 65 -7.88 -16.12 -7.44
C GLY A 65 -7.25 -15.83 -6.08
N VAL A 66 -6.06 -15.21 -6.05
CA VAL A 66 -5.38 -14.80 -4.81
C VAL A 66 -5.46 -13.28 -4.66
N PHE A 67 -6.02 -12.84 -3.55
CA PHE A 67 -6.07 -11.45 -3.12
C PHE A 67 -4.82 -11.12 -2.30
N THR A 68 -3.94 -10.29 -2.84
CA THR A 68 -2.67 -9.93 -2.21
C THR A 68 -2.62 -8.44 -1.88
N LYS A 69 -2.35 -8.12 -0.61
CA LYS A 69 -1.98 -6.77 -0.17
C LYS A 69 -0.46 -6.61 -0.27
N ASN A 70 -0.03 -5.80 -1.22
CA ASN A 70 1.38 -5.57 -1.56
C ASN A 70 2.00 -4.45 -0.72
N THR A 71 1.98 -4.59 0.61
CA THR A 71 2.66 -3.68 1.54
C THR A 71 4.00 -4.25 2.01
N GLY A 72 4.71 -3.53 2.90
CA GLY A 72 5.95 -4.04 3.54
C GLY A 72 5.80 -5.41 4.21
N PHE A 73 4.57 -5.79 4.57
CA PHE A 73 4.20 -7.17 4.88
C PHE A 73 3.23 -7.69 3.83
N PHE A 74 3.66 -8.68 3.04
CA PHE A 74 2.80 -9.35 2.07
C PHE A 74 1.75 -10.18 2.82
N LYS A 75 0.49 -9.80 2.69
CA LYS A 75 -0.64 -10.60 3.18
C LYS A 75 -1.46 -11.08 2.00
N GLN A 76 -1.76 -12.38 1.99
CA GLN A 76 -2.49 -13.04 0.92
C GLN A 76 -3.68 -13.82 1.48
N ILE A 77 -4.81 -13.78 0.78
CA ILE A 77 -6.04 -14.53 1.04
C ILE A 77 -6.52 -15.10 -0.30
N ASN A 78 -6.96 -16.36 -0.33
CA ASN A 78 -7.66 -16.88 -1.51
C ASN A 78 -9.02 -16.20 -1.61
N VAL A 79 -9.40 -15.71 -2.78
CA VAL A 79 -10.68 -15.03 -3.02
C VAL A 79 -11.86 -15.93 -2.61
N LYS A 80 -11.75 -17.25 -2.79
CA LYS A 80 -12.76 -18.22 -2.37
C LYS A 80 -12.92 -18.34 -0.85
N ASP A 81 -11.89 -17.97 -0.09
CA ASP A 81 -11.89 -18.02 1.37
C ASP A 81 -12.38 -16.71 2.00
N ILE A 82 -12.70 -15.69 1.20
CA ILE A 82 -13.24 -14.43 1.70
C ILE A 82 -14.68 -14.66 2.15
N GLN A 83 -14.91 -14.55 3.46
CA GLN A 83 -16.24 -14.74 4.05
C GLN A 83 -16.99 -13.43 4.26
N LYS A 84 -16.25 -12.34 4.55
CA LYS A 84 -16.85 -11.06 4.90
C LYS A 84 -15.97 -9.90 4.46
N VAL A 85 -16.61 -8.86 3.92
CA VAL A 85 -16.02 -7.54 3.71
C VAL A 85 -16.79 -6.53 4.54
N MET A 86 -16.10 -5.84 5.46
CA MET A 86 -16.64 -4.74 6.24
C MET A 86 -16.08 -3.43 5.73
N MET A 87 -16.98 -2.46 5.49
CA MET A 87 -16.62 -1.13 5.03
C MET A 87 -16.67 -0.18 6.23
N PHE A 88 -15.52 0.42 6.53
CA PHE A 88 -15.40 1.49 7.52
C PHE A 88 -15.17 2.83 6.81
N LYS A 89 -15.27 3.93 7.56
CA LYS A 89 -15.02 5.28 7.05
C LYS A 89 -13.65 5.36 6.35
N ASP A 90 -12.60 4.87 7.00
CA ASP A 90 -11.21 5.03 6.55
C ASP A 90 -10.57 3.75 6.01
N SER A 91 -11.27 2.61 6.08
CA SER A 91 -10.70 1.32 5.71
C SER A 91 -11.72 0.29 5.24
N TYR A 92 -11.23 -0.77 4.59
CA TYR A 92 -11.96 -1.99 4.30
C TYR A 92 -11.31 -3.14 5.06
N ARG A 93 -12.10 -3.96 5.75
CA ARG A 93 -11.62 -5.17 6.42
C ARG A 93 -12.17 -6.40 5.70
N ILE A 94 -11.26 -7.26 5.29
CA ILE A 94 -11.54 -8.50 4.56
C ILE A 94 -11.18 -9.66 5.48
N ASP A 95 -12.18 -10.43 5.89
CA ASP A 95 -12.00 -11.56 6.80
C ASP A 95 -12.11 -12.88 6.03
N SER A 96 -11.20 -13.79 6.38
CA SER A 96 -11.17 -15.19 5.97
C SER A 96 -10.99 -16.06 7.22
N PRO A 97 -11.26 -17.38 7.18
CA PRO A 97 -11.19 -18.23 8.38
C PRO A 97 -9.83 -18.18 9.10
N LYS A 98 -8.74 -17.94 8.35
CA LYS A 98 -7.37 -17.97 8.87
C LYS A 98 -6.74 -16.59 9.03
N LYS A 99 -7.23 -15.58 8.32
CA LYS A 99 -6.52 -14.29 8.18
C LYS A 99 -7.49 -13.12 7.97
N THR A 100 -7.07 -11.95 8.46
CA THR A 100 -7.71 -10.66 8.19
C THR A 100 -6.76 -9.75 7.41
N ILE A 101 -7.27 -9.13 6.36
CA ILE A 101 -6.59 -8.06 5.61
C ILE A 101 -7.37 -6.76 5.78
N THR A 102 -6.69 -5.74 6.33
CA THR A 102 -7.21 -4.37 6.37
C THR A 102 -6.57 -3.54 5.26
N LEU A 103 -7.39 -2.90 4.43
CA LEU A 103 -6.99 -1.93 3.43
C LEU A 103 -7.34 -0.54 3.91
N TYR A 104 -6.39 0.39 3.90
CA TYR A 104 -6.65 1.78 4.26
C TYR A 104 -6.98 2.60 3.02
N LYS A 105 -8.11 3.31 3.04
CA LYS A 105 -8.53 4.18 1.92
C LYS A 105 -7.51 5.29 1.64
N SER A 106 -6.80 5.74 2.67
CA SER A 106 -5.69 6.69 2.55
C SER A 106 -4.56 6.21 1.61
N SER A 107 -4.42 4.89 1.44
CA SER A 107 -3.41 4.26 0.58
C SER A 107 -3.89 3.99 -0.85
N ILE A 108 -5.19 4.03 -1.10
CA ILE A 108 -5.80 3.65 -2.38
C ILE A 108 -5.88 4.87 -3.30
N HIS A 109 -5.60 4.67 -4.58
CA HIS A 109 -5.84 5.67 -5.61
C HIS A 109 -7.35 5.83 -5.86
N HIS A 110 -7.84 7.07 -5.97
CA HIS A 110 -9.28 7.36 -6.10
C HIS A 110 -9.96 6.57 -7.23
N ASN A 111 -9.37 6.56 -8.43
CA ASN A 111 -9.92 5.81 -9.57
C ASN A 111 -9.93 4.28 -9.34
N SER A 112 -9.02 3.75 -8.52
CA SER A 112 -8.98 2.32 -8.20
C SER A 112 -9.97 1.93 -7.09
N GLU A 113 -10.48 2.89 -6.33
CA GLU A 113 -11.47 2.64 -5.28
C GLU A 113 -12.77 2.11 -5.87
N LEU A 114 -13.25 2.69 -6.98
CA LEU A 114 -14.44 2.22 -7.69
C LEU A 114 -14.31 0.77 -8.14
N VAL A 115 -13.17 0.43 -8.76
CA VAL A 115 -12.90 -0.94 -9.23
C VAL A 115 -12.89 -1.92 -8.06
N LEU A 116 -12.33 -1.53 -6.90
CA LEU A 116 -12.34 -2.35 -5.70
C LEU A 116 -13.74 -2.58 -5.14
N LEU A 117 -14.58 -1.54 -5.16
CA LEU A 117 -15.98 -1.64 -4.73
C LEU A 117 -16.78 -2.56 -5.65
N ASP A 118 -16.58 -2.47 -6.96
CA ASP A 118 -17.25 -3.35 -7.92
C ASP A 118 -16.81 -4.81 -7.73
N PHE A 119 -15.53 -5.05 -7.44
CA PHE A 119 -15.04 -6.38 -7.07
C PHE A 119 -15.74 -6.91 -5.81
N PHE A 120 -15.90 -6.09 -4.76
CA PHE A 120 -16.60 -6.51 -3.55
C PHE A 120 -18.08 -6.82 -3.80
N LYS A 121 -18.76 -6.05 -4.65
CA LYS A 121 -20.14 -6.34 -5.07
C LYS A 121 -20.26 -7.66 -5.80
N GLN A 122 -19.33 -7.98 -6.70
CA GLN A 122 -19.30 -9.24 -7.45
C GLN A 122 -19.17 -10.48 -6.55
N LEU A 123 -18.51 -10.35 -5.40
CA LEU A 123 -18.43 -11.43 -4.43
C LEU A 123 -19.78 -11.71 -3.72
N GLN A 124 -20.85 -10.97 -4.06
CA GLN A 124 -22.16 -11.02 -3.39
C GLN A 124 -22.05 -10.76 -1.88
N LEU A 125 -20.92 -10.24 -1.43
CA LEU A 125 -20.69 -9.77 -0.09
C LEU A 125 -21.28 -8.36 -0.03
N ALA A 126 -22.59 -8.29 0.17
CA ALA A 126 -23.25 -7.03 0.45
C ALA A 126 -22.48 -6.31 1.58
N PRO A 127 -22.25 -4.99 1.49
CA PRO A 127 -21.69 -4.24 2.59
C PRO A 127 -22.66 -4.39 3.77
N ASN A 128 -22.28 -5.16 4.78
CA ASN A 128 -23.00 -5.11 6.04
C ASN A 128 -22.70 -3.72 6.63
N GLU A 129 -23.64 -2.78 6.50
CA GLU A 129 -23.61 -1.40 7.05
C GLU A 129 -23.63 -1.36 8.59
N HIS A 130 -23.09 -2.37 9.26
CA HIS A 130 -22.92 -2.35 10.71
C HIS A 130 -21.55 -1.76 11.03
N VAL A 131 -21.56 -0.44 11.29
CA VAL A 131 -21.03 0.25 12.49
C VAL A 131 -20.75 1.72 12.09
N LEU A 132 -21.83 2.51 11.96
CA LEU A 132 -21.79 3.98 12.10
C LEU A 132 -22.59 4.47 13.31
N LYS A 133 -22.93 3.57 14.25
CA LYS A 133 -23.50 3.94 15.55
C LYS A 133 -22.61 3.43 16.68
N LYS A 134 -21.70 4.31 17.12
CA LYS A 134 -21.14 4.45 18.47
C LYS A 134 -19.70 4.95 18.34
N VAL A 135 -19.52 6.26 18.23
CA VAL A 135 -18.61 7.04 19.10
C VAL A 135 -19.06 8.52 18.99
N GLY A 136 -19.43 9.11 20.13
CA GLY A 136 -19.56 10.56 20.33
C GLY A 136 -20.94 11.12 20.09
#